data_AF-A0A5E6VZM3-F1
#
_entry.id   AF-A0A5E6VZM3-F1
#
_cell.length_a   1.000
_cell.length_b   1.000
_cell.length_c   1.000
_cell.angle_alpha   90.00
_cell.angle_beta   90.00
_cell.angle_gamma   90.00
#
_symmetry.space_group_name_H-M   'P 1'
#
loop_
_entity.id
_entity.type
_entity.pdbx_description
1 polymer ?
#
loop_
_entity_poly.entity_id
_entity_poly.type
_entity_poly.pdbx_seq_one_letter_code
_entity_poly.pdbx_strand_id
1 'polypeptide(L)'
;MPRLEQVITENIAIKEQLPMFRQLSEHLSGLEAACAEHLGDDSPLLLPISRRLKTMIQRAADNQPAPGVVGAAVAQVKQAASQLLTPGAPIDNERDAHKALRAQQESARPLCAWWLKQKATDLRALRLNRTLLWMTIDAVPERNAEQITVLRGLPLEKLKLYQDRFDQGKYADLLVELEASLAKAPFWFDGQRMVWECLQNLNAELAMREVEIHFALLVQRLPGIVELRFHDGAPFADPSTRAWIAANVMPHLQSASAPRKVESENVETQPAWEKALEEVLPLLRKEGLKPAVQTLKQGLQSAHGGRERFFWQFALARLCFMAKKYELAKNQLETLDQTLQDSGLHAWEPDLALEVLHLLHSCCELLPQNHAVRERKEEIYRRLCHLDLEVVLE
;
A
#
# COMPACT_ATOMS: atom_id res chain seq x y z
N MET A 1 56.17 -0.06 -27.48
CA MET A 1 55.54 -1.37 -27.74
C MET A 1 56.19 -2.39 -26.80
N PRO A 2 55.42 -3.15 -26.01
CA PRO A 2 55.99 -4.20 -25.15
C PRO A 2 56.64 -5.30 -26.00
N ARG A 3 57.73 -5.89 -25.52
CA ARG A 3 58.37 -7.03 -26.20
C ARG A 3 57.44 -8.25 -26.14
N LEU A 4 57.41 -9.05 -27.20
CA LEU A 4 56.55 -10.23 -27.29
C LEU A 4 56.74 -11.19 -26.11
N GLU A 5 57.97 -11.31 -25.59
CA GLU A 5 58.32 -12.08 -24.40
C GLU A 5 57.59 -11.63 -23.12
N GLN A 6 57.33 -10.33 -23.00
CA GLN A 6 56.64 -9.73 -21.85
C GLN A 6 55.12 -9.92 -21.93
N VAL A 7 54.61 -10.09 -23.15
CA VAL A 7 53.18 -10.30 -23.40
C VAL A 7 52.83 -11.77 -23.22
N ILE A 8 53.67 -12.70 -23.71
CA ILE A 8 53.48 -14.16 -23.61
C ILE A 8 53.71 -14.65 -22.17
N THR A 9 52.79 -14.32 -21.27
CA THR A 9 52.72 -14.78 -19.88
C THR A 9 51.63 -15.85 -19.70
N GLU A 10 51.62 -16.54 -18.57
CA GLU A 10 50.72 -17.69 -18.34
C GLU A 10 49.23 -17.34 -18.30
N ASN A 11 48.87 -16.05 -18.16
CA ASN A 11 47.51 -15.57 -17.95
C ASN A 11 46.80 -15.02 -19.20
N ILE A 12 47.30 -15.30 -20.40
CA ILE A 12 46.61 -14.86 -21.63
C ILE A 12 45.46 -15.80 -21.98
N ALA A 13 44.30 -15.24 -22.33
CA ALA A 13 43.09 -15.95 -22.77
C ALA A 13 43.24 -16.57 -24.18
N ILE A 14 44.21 -17.47 -24.37
CA ILE A 14 44.52 -18.12 -25.65
C ILE A 14 43.34 -18.94 -26.19
N LYS A 15 42.47 -19.44 -25.30
CA LYS A 15 41.30 -20.25 -25.66
C LYS A 15 40.30 -19.51 -26.56
N GLU A 16 40.11 -18.20 -26.34
CA GLU A 16 39.12 -17.40 -27.07
C GLU A 16 39.60 -17.00 -28.47
N GLN A 17 40.90 -17.03 -28.72
CA GLN A 17 41.53 -16.57 -29.96
C GLN A 17 42.51 -17.61 -30.55
N LEU A 18 42.21 -18.89 -30.37
CA LEU A 18 43.05 -20.02 -30.80
C LEU A 18 43.53 -19.94 -32.28
N PRO A 19 42.70 -19.51 -33.26
CA PRO A 19 43.14 -19.37 -34.65
C PRO A 19 44.25 -18.34 -34.84
N MET A 20 44.16 -17.21 -34.13
CA MET A 20 45.16 -16.13 -34.19
C MET A 20 46.50 -16.60 -33.60
N PHE A 21 46.49 -17.29 -32.46
CA PHE A 21 47.71 -17.80 -31.84
C PHE A 21 48.37 -18.91 -32.67
N ARG A 22 47.61 -19.72 -33.40
CA ARG A 22 48.16 -20.70 -34.37
C ARG A 22 48.92 -20.01 -35.51
N GLN A 23 48.31 -18.99 -36.12
CA GLN A 23 48.97 -18.18 -37.16
C GLN A 23 50.22 -17.49 -36.64
N LEU A 24 50.18 -16.93 -35.42
CA LEU A 24 51.35 -16.33 -34.78
C LEU A 24 52.49 -17.35 -34.59
N SER A 25 52.18 -18.58 -34.20
CA SER A 25 53.17 -19.65 -34.07
C SER A 25 53.78 -20.08 -35.41
N GLU A 26 53.01 -20.06 -36.49
CA GLU A 26 53.49 -20.34 -37.85
C GLU A 26 54.43 -19.23 -38.33
N HIS A 27 54.03 -17.96 -38.17
CA HIS A 27 54.87 -16.82 -38.53
C HIS A 27 56.18 -16.77 -37.74
N LEU A 28 56.16 -17.08 -36.44
CA LEU A 28 57.37 -17.17 -35.62
C LEU A 28 58.30 -18.31 -36.07
N SER A 29 57.74 -19.45 -36.45
CA SER A 29 58.55 -20.58 -36.96
C SER A 29 59.16 -20.25 -38.34
N GLY A 30 58.43 -19.54 -39.19
CA GLY A 30 58.95 -19.05 -40.48
C GLY A 30 60.04 -18.00 -40.31
N LEU A 31 59.88 -17.07 -39.36
CA LEU A 31 60.89 -16.06 -39.03
C LEU A 31 62.16 -16.72 -38.48
N GLU A 32 62.02 -17.73 -37.63
CA GLU A 32 63.14 -18.51 -37.11
C GLU A 32 63.94 -19.18 -38.24
N ALA A 33 63.27 -19.80 -39.19
CA ALA A 33 63.92 -20.43 -40.35
C ALA A 33 64.67 -19.40 -41.21
N ALA A 34 64.04 -18.25 -41.50
CA ALA A 34 64.66 -17.19 -42.27
C ALA A 34 65.86 -16.56 -41.53
N CYS A 35 65.77 -16.37 -40.22
CA CYS A 35 66.88 -15.88 -39.41
C CYS A 35 68.04 -16.89 -39.34
N ALA A 36 67.73 -18.19 -39.20
CA ALA A 36 68.76 -19.24 -39.21
C ALA A 36 69.47 -19.33 -40.58
N GLU A 37 68.74 -19.16 -41.68
CA GLU A 37 69.29 -19.21 -43.04
C GLU A 37 70.18 -17.99 -43.36
N HIS A 38 69.80 -16.80 -42.91
CA HIS A 38 70.51 -15.56 -43.27
C HIS A 38 71.55 -15.08 -42.25
N LEU A 39 71.42 -15.47 -40.98
CA LEU A 39 72.27 -14.95 -39.89
C LEU A 39 73.10 -16.03 -39.21
N GLY A 40 72.87 -17.33 -39.50
CA GLY A 40 73.67 -18.43 -38.94
C GLY A 40 73.76 -18.37 -37.41
N ASP A 41 74.99 -18.23 -36.90
CA ASP A 41 75.29 -18.16 -35.46
C ASP A 41 74.88 -16.84 -34.78
N ASP A 42 74.60 -15.78 -35.54
CA ASP A 42 74.12 -14.48 -35.03
C ASP A 42 72.58 -14.40 -34.96
N SER A 43 71.88 -15.53 -35.17
CA SER A 43 70.42 -15.59 -35.15
C SER A 43 69.83 -15.36 -33.74
N PRO A 44 68.81 -14.49 -33.59
CA PRO A 44 68.19 -14.25 -32.29
C PRO A 44 67.49 -15.51 -31.76
N LEU A 45 67.58 -15.73 -30.44
CA LEU A 45 66.99 -16.90 -29.75
C LEU A 45 65.46 -16.82 -29.70
N LEU A 46 64.79 -17.13 -30.82
CA LEU A 46 63.32 -17.19 -30.93
C LEU A 46 62.73 -18.56 -30.53
N LEU A 47 63.58 -19.59 -30.48
CA LEU A 47 63.26 -20.96 -30.08
C LEU A 47 62.48 -21.08 -28.76
N PRO A 48 62.86 -20.38 -27.66
CA PRO A 48 62.16 -20.51 -26.38
C PRO A 48 60.73 -19.99 -26.45
N ILE A 49 60.50 -18.90 -27.18
CA ILE A 49 59.19 -18.27 -27.34
C ILE A 49 58.28 -19.15 -28.20
N SER A 50 58.82 -19.67 -29.31
CA SER A 50 58.12 -20.60 -30.21
C SER A 50 57.66 -21.86 -29.47
N ARG A 51 58.53 -22.47 -28.65
CA ARG A 51 58.20 -23.65 -27.82
C ARG A 51 57.15 -23.34 -26.76
N ARG A 52 57.26 -22.19 -26.09
CA ARG A 52 56.29 -21.76 -25.07
C ARG A 52 54.92 -21.56 -25.70
N LEU A 53 54.84 -20.86 -26.83
CA LEU A 53 53.58 -20.62 -27.54
C LEU A 53 52.93 -21.93 -28.02
N LYS A 54 53.72 -22.85 -28.61
CA LYS A 54 53.24 -24.19 -29.01
C LYS A 54 52.68 -24.98 -27.83
N THR A 55 53.36 -24.95 -26.68
CA THR A 55 52.91 -25.63 -25.45
C THR A 55 51.60 -25.03 -24.94
N MET A 56 51.45 -23.70 -24.98
CA MET A 56 50.22 -23.04 -24.55
C MET A 56 49.04 -23.32 -25.50
N ILE A 57 49.28 -23.37 -26.82
CA ILE A 57 48.27 -23.74 -27.82
C ILE A 57 47.83 -25.20 -27.61
N GLN A 58 48.78 -26.11 -27.36
CA GLN A 58 48.47 -27.52 -27.11
C GLN A 58 47.63 -27.69 -25.84
N ARG A 59 48.02 -27.04 -24.73
CA ARG A 59 47.23 -27.04 -23.48
C ARG A 59 45.83 -26.45 -23.66
N ALA A 60 45.66 -25.46 -24.54
CA ALA A 60 44.34 -24.89 -24.84
C ALA A 60 43.49 -25.82 -25.72
N ALA A 61 44.10 -26.58 -26.64
CA ALA A 61 43.45 -27.58 -27.47
C ALA A 61 43.04 -28.83 -26.66
N ASP A 62 43.92 -29.32 -25.77
CA ASP A 62 43.67 -30.51 -24.94
C ASP A 62 42.63 -30.25 -23.84
N ASN A 63 42.44 -28.98 -23.43
CA ASN A 63 41.40 -28.55 -22.49
C ASN A 63 40.05 -28.23 -23.16
N GLN A 64 39.84 -28.61 -24.42
CA GLN A 64 38.47 -28.71 -24.94
C GLN A 64 37.79 -29.91 -24.29
N PRO A 65 36.73 -29.73 -23.48
CA PRO A 65 36.05 -30.87 -22.88
C PRO A 65 35.44 -31.75 -23.96
N ALA A 66 35.66 -33.06 -23.85
CA ALA A 66 34.98 -34.06 -24.66
C ALA A 66 33.45 -33.84 -24.63
N PRO A 67 32.74 -34.01 -25.76
CA PRO A 67 31.36 -33.55 -25.95
C PRO A 67 30.27 -34.38 -25.22
N GLY A 68 30.59 -35.01 -24.09
CA GLY A 68 29.67 -35.90 -23.36
C GLY A 68 29.08 -35.31 -22.08
N VAL A 69 29.90 -34.71 -21.22
CA VAL A 69 29.49 -34.46 -19.82
C VAL A 69 29.23 -32.97 -19.53
N VAL A 70 30.06 -32.08 -20.08
CA VAL A 70 29.86 -30.63 -19.92
C VAL A 70 28.80 -30.10 -20.89
N GLY A 71 28.68 -30.69 -22.08
CA GLY A 71 27.57 -30.39 -23.00
C GLY A 71 26.22 -30.80 -22.43
N ALA A 72 26.15 -31.96 -21.75
CA ALA A 72 24.97 -32.42 -21.04
C ALA A 72 24.68 -31.58 -19.78
N ALA A 73 25.70 -31.16 -19.03
CA ALA A 73 25.53 -30.28 -17.87
C ALA A 73 25.15 -28.85 -18.25
N VAL A 74 25.72 -28.28 -19.32
CA VAL A 74 25.36 -26.95 -19.84
C VAL A 74 24.01 -27.01 -20.57
N ALA A 75 23.68 -28.11 -21.25
CA ALA A 75 22.33 -28.36 -21.77
C ALA A 75 21.34 -28.57 -20.64
N GLN A 76 21.69 -29.27 -19.54
CA GLN A 76 20.85 -29.39 -18.35
C GLN A 76 20.72 -28.08 -17.60
N VAL A 77 21.75 -27.23 -17.55
CA VAL A 77 21.65 -25.90 -16.92
C VAL A 77 20.89 -24.94 -17.82
N LYS A 78 21.03 -25.02 -19.16
CA LYS A 78 20.15 -24.28 -20.10
C LYS A 78 18.72 -24.80 -20.06
N GLN A 79 18.51 -26.11 -20.03
CA GLN A 79 17.19 -26.73 -20.00
C GLN A 79 16.54 -26.53 -18.62
N ALA A 80 17.30 -26.56 -17.53
CA ALA A 80 16.84 -26.18 -16.19
C ALA A 80 16.60 -24.68 -16.09
N ALA A 81 17.43 -23.81 -16.68
CA ALA A 81 17.17 -22.38 -16.74
C ALA A 81 15.96 -22.04 -17.63
N SER A 82 15.75 -22.75 -18.74
CA SER A 82 14.58 -22.65 -19.61
C SER A 82 13.32 -23.29 -19.00
N GLN A 83 13.46 -24.27 -18.11
CA GLN A 83 12.37 -24.85 -17.31
C GLN A 83 12.06 -23.96 -16.08
N LEU A 84 13.06 -23.29 -15.50
CA LEU A 84 12.89 -22.29 -14.43
C LEU A 84 12.28 -20.99 -14.97
N LEU A 85 12.53 -20.67 -16.25
CA LEU A 85 11.93 -19.58 -17.01
C LEU A 85 10.91 -20.12 -18.02
N THR A 86 10.19 -21.20 -17.70
CA THR A 86 9.09 -21.64 -18.56
C THR A 86 8.14 -20.45 -18.68
N PRO A 87 7.92 -19.87 -19.88
CA PRO A 87 6.80 -18.97 -20.05
C PRO A 87 5.59 -19.84 -19.71
N GLY A 88 4.83 -19.46 -18.68
CA GLY A 88 3.47 -19.98 -18.56
C GLY A 88 2.81 -19.89 -19.94
N ALA A 89 1.94 -20.84 -20.28
CA ALA A 89 1.30 -20.91 -21.59
C ALA A 89 1.00 -19.49 -22.11
N PRO A 90 1.49 -19.12 -23.31
CA PRO A 90 1.46 -17.72 -23.76
C PRO A 90 0.02 -17.20 -23.66
N ILE A 91 -0.12 -16.02 -23.07
CA ILE A 91 -1.43 -15.36 -22.93
C ILE A 91 -1.67 -14.61 -24.24
N ASP A 92 -2.28 -15.28 -25.20
CA ASP A 92 -2.48 -14.75 -26.55
C ASP A 92 -3.83 -14.04 -26.72
N ASN A 93 -4.77 -14.24 -25.79
CA ASN A 93 -6.11 -13.64 -25.83
C ASN A 93 -6.72 -13.52 -24.42
N GLU A 94 -7.83 -12.79 -24.33
CA GLU A 94 -8.55 -12.53 -23.08
C GLU A 94 -9.06 -13.81 -22.39
N ARG A 95 -9.41 -14.84 -23.15
CA ARG A 95 -9.88 -16.12 -22.60
C ARG A 95 -8.72 -16.86 -21.91
N ASP A 96 -7.53 -16.83 -22.49
CA ASP A 96 -6.33 -17.42 -21.91
C ASP A 96 -5.87 -16.63 -20.69
N ALA A 97 -6.02 -15.29 -20.70
CA ALA A 97 -5.78 -14.43 -19.54
C ALA A 97 -6.70 -14.79 -18.36
N HIS A 98 -8.01 -14.89 -18.61
CA HIS A 98 -8.99 -15.32 -17.60
C HIS A 98 -8.70 -16.73 -17.06
N LYS A 99 -8.28 -17.67 -17.92
CA LYS A 99 -7.92 -19.02 -17.50
C LYS A 99 -6.67 -19.03 -16.62
N ALA A 100 -5.66 -18.25 -16.98
CA ALA A 100 -4.43 -18.08 -16.19
C ALA A 100 -4.73 -17.45 -14.83
N LEU A 101 -5.55 -16.40 -14.78
CA LEU A 101 -5.97 -15.76 -13.54
C LEU A 101 -6.74 -16.72 -12.62
N ARG A 102 -7.68 -17.49 -13.17
CA ARG A 102 -8.39 -18.53 -12.38
C ARG A 102 -7.43 -19.57 -11.83
N ALA A 103 -6.45 -20.01 -12.61
CA ALA A 103 -5.42 -20.93 -12.12
C ALA A 103 -4.60 -20.31 -10.98
N GLN A 104 -4.28 -19.01 -11.06
CA GLN A 104 -3.59 -18.28 -10.00
C GLN A 104 -4.43 -18.11 -8.73
N GLN A 105 -5.73 -17.84 -8.86
CA GLN A 105 -6.66 -17.80 -7.72
C GLN A 105 -6.71 -19.15 -6.99
N GLU A 106 -6.78 -20.26 -7.74
CA GLU A 106 -6.79 -21.61 -7.16
C GLU A 106 -5.45 -21.98 -6.50
N SER A 107 -4.32 -21.64 -7.13
CA SER A 107 -2.99 -21.95 -6.61
C SER A 107 -2.60 -21.12 -5.38
N ALA A 108 -3.11 -19.90 -5.24
CA ALA A 108 -2.84 -19.03 -4.10
C ALA A 108 -3.55 -19.47 -2.80
N ARG A 109 -4.72 -20.11 -2.89
CA ARG A 109 -5.50 -20.55 -1.72
C ARG A 109 -4.71 -21.42 -0.72
N PRO A 110 -4.03 -22.51 -1.13
CA PRO A 110 -3.24 -23.30 -0.18
C PRO A 110 -2.07 -22.52 0.43
N LEU A 111 -1.49 -21.58 -0.31
CA LEU A 111 -0.42 -20.71 0.19
C LEU A 111 -0.93 -19.76 1.28
N CYS A 112 -2.05 -19.06 1.02
CA CYS A 112 -2.69 -18.21 2.03
C CYS A 112 -3.12 -19.01 3.25
N ALA A 113 -3.72 -20.20 3.05
CA ALA A 113 -4.09 -21.09 4.15
C ALA A 113 -2.86 -21.52 4.98
N TRP A 114 -1.72 -21.77 4.33
CA TRP A 114 -0.48 -22.10 5.04
C TRP A 114 0.04 -20.91 5.86
N TRP A 115 0.10 -19.70 5.29
CA TRP A 115 0.52 -18.50 6.03
C TRP A 115 -0.39 -18.23 7.24
N LEU A 116 -1.70 -18.34 7.08
CA LEU A 116 -2.67 -18.13 8.16
C LEU A 116 -2.55 -19.19 9.27
N LYS A 117 -2.18 -20.42 8.93
CA LYS A 117 -1.89 -21.47 9.94
C LYS A 117 -0.63 -21.17 10.74
N GLN A 118 0.38 -20.54 10.12
CA GLN A 118 1.59 -20.12 10.85
C GLN A 118 1.31 -18.90 11.73
N LYS A 119 0.54 -17.94 11.19
CA LYS A 119 0.14 -16.71 11.86
C LYS A 119 -1.21 -16.26 11.33
N ALA A 120 -2.25 -16.36 12.15
CA ALA A 120 -3.62 -15.97 11.76
C ALA A 120 -3.74 -14.50 11.31
N THR A 121 -2.79 -13.65 11.70
CA THR A 121 -2.70 -12.22 11.38
C THR A 121 -1.65 -11.91 10.30
N ASP A 122 -1.26 -12.90 9.47
CA ASP A 122 -0.29 -12.70 8.40
C ASP A 122 -0.83 -11.78 7.31
N LEU A 123 -0.22 -10.60 7.19
CA LEU A 123 -0.62 -9.55 6.25
C LEU A 123 -0.57 -10.02 4.78
N ARG A 124 0.37 -10.92 4.44
CA ARG A 124 0.54 -11.40 3.07
C ARG A 124 -0.68 -12.21 2.63
N ALA A 125 -1.19 -13.05 3.53
CA ALA A 125 -2.36 -13.87 3.25
C ALA A 125 -3.62 -13.01 3.11
N LEU A 126 -3.83 -12.08 4.05
CA LEU A 126 -5.00 -11.18 4.04
C LEU A 126 -5.03 -10.34 2.76
N ARG A 127 -3.90 -9.72 2.40
CA ARG A 127 -3.74 -8.93 1.18
C ARG A 127 -3.98 -9.76 -0.08
N LEU A 128 -3.27 -10.87 -0.23
CA LEU A 128 -3.33 -11.69 -1.44
C LEU A 128 -4.74 -12.26 -1.67
N ASN A 129 -5.43 -12.69 -0.60
CA ASN A 129 -6.80 -13.19 -0.68
C ASN A 129 -7.75 -12.13 -1.25
N ARG A 130 -7.77 -10.89 -0.71
CA ARG A 130 -8.66 -9.83 -1.20
C ARG A 130 -8.33 -9.43 -2.62
N THR A 131 -7.04 -9.22 -2.91
CA THR A 131 -6.59 -8.82 -4.24
C THR A 131 -7.03 -9.82 -5.29
N LEU A 132 -6.78 -11.12 -5.09
CA LEU A 132 -7.17 -12.14 -6.06
C LEU A 132 -8.68 -12.35 -6.12
N LEU A 133 -9.40 -12.27 -4.99
CA LEU A 133 -10.84 -12.45 -4.93
C LEU A 133 -11.61 -11.40 -5.73
N TRP A 134 -11.19 -10.13 -5.63
CA TRP A 134 -11.90 -9.02 -6.25
C TRP A 134 -11.29 -8.59 -7.59
N MET A 135 -10.18 -9.18 -8.03
CA MET A 135 -9.53 -8.83 -9.29
C MET A 135 -10.45 -8.97 -10.52
N THR A 136 -11.32 -9.97 -10.52
CA THR A 136 -12.21 -10.30 -11.65
C THR A 136 -13.56 -9.57 -11.62
N ILE A 137 -13.76 -8.63 -10.69
CA ILE A 137 -15.05 -7.98 -10.46
C ILE A 137 -14.95 -6.52 -10.86
N ASP A 138 -15.36 -6.25 -12.11
CA ASP A 138 -15.27 -4.92 -12.71
C ASP A 138 -16.62 -4.19 -12.75
N ALA A 139 -17.72 -4.90 -12.50
CA ALA A 139 -19.06 -4.34 -12.50
C ALA A 139 -19.89 -4.85 -11.33
N VAL A 140 -20.83 -4.00 -10.90
CA VAL A 140 -21.84 -4.35 -9.90
C VAL A 140 -22.74 -5.46 -10.46
N PRO A 141 -23.03 -6.54 -9.71
CA PRO A 141 -23.89 -7.62 -10.17
C PRO A 141 -25.24 -7.13 -10.71
N GLU A 142 -25.82 -7.89 -11.63
CA GLU A 142 -27.18 -7.64 -12.10
C GLU A 142 -28.17 -7.78 -10.93
N ARG A 143 -29.09 -6.83 -10.83
CA ARG A 143 -30.07 -6.71 -9.76
C ARG A 143 -31.43 -6.28 -10.29
N ASN A 144 -32.48 -6.68 -9.58
CA ASN A 144 -33.84 -6.23 -9.85
C ASN A 144 -34.12 -4.84 -9.24
N ALA A 145 -35.36 -4.35 -9.36
CA ALA A 145 -35.78 -3.05 -8.80
C ALA A 145 -35.64 -2.96 -7.26
N GLU A 146 -35.64 -4.10 -6.56
CA GLU A 146 -35.47 -4.18 -5.10
C GLU A 146 -34.01 -4.42 -4.67
N GLN A 147 -33.03 -4.25 -5.57
CA GLN A 147 -31.60 -4.52 -5.33
C GLN A 147 -31.25 -6.00 -5.08
N ILE A 148 -32.13 -6.93 -5.45
CA ILE A 148 -31.92 -8.38 -5.30
C ILE A 148 -31.16 -8.93 -6.51
N THR A 149 -30.08 -9.66 -6.25
CA THR A 149 -29.23 -10.31 -7.25
C THR A 149 -29.56 -11.80 -7.40
N VAL A 150 -29.06 -12.43 -8.46
CA VAL A 150 -29.13 -13.91 -8.63
C VAL A 150 -28.10 -14.68 -7.80
N LEU A 151 -27.27 -13.98 -7.03
CA LEU A 151 -26.15 -14.55 -6.30
C LEU A 151 -26.64 -15.22 -5.01
N ARG A 152 -25.98 -16.32 -4.63
CA ARG A 152 -26.28 -17.04 -3.40
C ARG A 152 -25.29 -16.68 -2.30
N GLY A 153 -25.81 -16.42 -1.10
CA GLY A 153 -25.02 -16.26 0.10
C GLY A 153 -24.47 -17.58 0.63
N LEU A 154 -23.74 -17.52 1.73
CA LEU A 154 -23.31 -18.72 2.44
C LEU A 154 -24.51 -19.44 3.10
N PRO A 155 -24.46 -20.78 3.24
CA PRO A 155 -25.48 -21.52 3.97
C PRO A 155 -25.61 -21.03 5.43
N LEU A 156 -26.86 -20.87 5.91
CA LEU A 156 -27.15 -20.38 7.26
C LEU A 156 -26.50 -21.23 8.37
N GLU A 157 -26.41 -22.55 8.19
CA GLU A 157 -25.76 -23.46 9.14
C GLU A 157 -24.29 -23.10 9.34
N LYS A 158 -23.61 -22.73 8.26
CA LYS A 158 -22.20 -22.34 8.28
C LYS A 158 -22.01 -20.98 8.94
N LEU A 159 -22.93 -20.05 8.70
CA LEU A 159 -22.93 -18.74 9.37
C LEU A 159 -23.11 -18.88 10.89
N LYS A 160 -24.03 -19.74 11.34
CA LYS A 160 -24.24 -20.05 12.76
C LYS A 160 -22.97 -20.65 13.39
N LEU A 161 -22.34 -21.61 12.73
CA LEU A 161 -21.09 -22.21 13.21
C LEU A 161 -20.00 -21.14 13.43
N TYR A 162 -19.90 -20.16 12.54
CA TYR A 162 -18.94 -19.08 12.70
C TYR A 162 -19.27 -18.16 13.86
N GLN A 163 -20.54 -17.80 14.04
CA GLN A 163 -20.99 -17.01 15.18
C GLN A 163 -20.71 -17.74 16.50
N ASP A 164 -21.05 -19.03 16.58
CA ASP A 164 -20.81 -19.83 17.79
C ASP A 164 -19.31 -19.89 18.15
N ARG A 165 -18.43 -19.98 17.15
CA ARG A 165 -16.97 -19.96 17.36
C ARG A 165 -16.44 -18.58 17.75
N PHE A 166 -17.04 -17.52 17.22
CA PHE A 166 -16.74 -16.16 17.59
C PHE A 166 -17.08 -15.93 19.06
N ASP A 167 -18.27 -16.35 19.47
CA ASP A 167 -18.76 -16.22 20.86
C ASP A 167 -17.92 -17.08 21.84
N GLN A 168 -17.32 -18.18 21.38
CA GLN A 168 -16.36 -18.98 22.13
C GLN A 168 -14.96 -18.33 22.26
N GLY A 169 -14.71 -17.17 21.65
CA GLY A 169 -13.42 -16.48 21.68
C GLY A 169 -12.31 -17.15 20.88
N LYS A 170 -12.63 -18.07 19.97
CA LYS A 170 -11.65 -18.81 19.15
C LYS A 170 -11.22 -18.02 17.92
N TYR A 171 -10.82 -16.76 18.10
CA TYR A 171 -10.61 -15.80 17.01
C TYR A 171 -9.53 -16.23 16.01
N ALA A 172 -8.41 -16.78 16.49
CA ALA A 172 -7.30 -17.19 15.61
C ALA A 172 -7.68 -18.36 14.69
N ASP A 173 -8.32 -19.39 15.23
CA ASP A 173 -8.79 -20.55 14.44
C ASP A 173 -9.93 -20.14 13.50
N LEU A 174 -10.84 -19.31 14.00
CA LEU A 174 -11.97 -18.79 13.22
C LEU A 174 -11.47 -17.99 12.01
N LEU A 175 -10.44 -17.15 12.16
CA LEU A 175 -9.85 -16.40 11.04
C LEU A 175 -9.42 -17.31 9.89
N VAL A 176 -8.75 -18.42 10.17
CA VAL A 176 -8.31 -19.37 9.13
C VAL A 176 -9.50 -19.93 8.36
N GLU A 177 -10.59 -20.26 9.06
CA GLU A 177 -11.81 -20.81 8.46
C GLU A 177 -12.62 -19.75 7.69
N LEU A 178 -12.65 -18.50 8.18
CA LEU A 178 -13.30 -17.38 7.51
C LEU A 178 -12.60 -17.03 6.22
N GLU A 179 -11.28 -16.87 6.25
CA GLU A 179 -10.48 -16.56 5.08
C GLU A 179 -10.64 -17.61 3.96
N ALA A 180 -10.72 -18.90 4.34
CA ALA A 180 -10.97 -19.97 3.38
C ALA A 180 -12.35 -19.88 2.69
N SER A 181 -13.35 -19.35 3.39
CA SER A 181 -14.69 -19.12 2.84
C SER A 181 -14.77 -17.84 2.02
N LEU A 182 -14.18 -16.76 2.52
CA LEU A 182 -14.13 -15.47 1.84
C LEU A 182 -13.40 -15.56 0.50
N ALA A 183 -12.35 -16.37 0.40
CA ALA A 183 -11.65 -16.65 -0.87
C ALA A 183 -12.54 -17.25 -1.97
N LYS A 184 -13.79 -17.64 -1.66
CA LYS A 184 -14.79 -18.18 -2.60
C LYS A 184 -16.09 -17.37 -2.63
N ALA A 185 -16.26 -16.39 -1.73
CA ALA A 185 -17.50 -15.67 -1.51
C ALA A 185 -17.23 -14.14 -1.57
N PRO A 186 -17.07 -13.57 -2.78
CA PRO A 186 -16.63 -12.19 -2.95
C PRO A 186 -17.58 -11.14 -2.36
N PHE A 187 -18.87 -11.46 -2.30
CA PHE A 187 -19.94 -10.55 -1.88
C PHE A 187 -20.43 -10.79 -0.45
N TRP A 188 -19.79 -11.68 0.31
CA TRP A 188 -20.13 -11.89 1.72
C TRP A 188 -19.40 -10.86 2.59
N PHE A 189 -19.96 -9.65 2.68
CA PHE A 189 -19.30 -8.54 3.37
C PHE A 189 -19.42 -8.64 4.89
N ASP A 190 -20.47 -9.26 5.42
CA ASP A 190 -20.56 -9.56 6.85
C ASP A 190 -19.38 -10.42 7.34
N GLY A 191 -18.90 -11.33 6.49
CA GLY A 191 -17.69 -12.10 6.78
C GLY A 191 -16.42 -11.24 6.84
N GLN A 192 -16.33 -10.15 6.06
CA GLN A 192 -15.21 -9.20 6.14
C GLN A 192 -15.22 -8.45 7.48
N ARG A 193 -16.40 -7.99 7.94
CA ARG A 193 -16.54 -7.39 9.27
C ARG A 193 -16.15 -8.38 10.36
N MET A 194 -16.60 -9.63 10.28
CA MET A 194 -16.30 -10.63 11.31
C MET A 194 -14.80 -10.99 11.36
N VAL A 195 -14.11 -11.02 10.21
CA VAL A 195 -12.63 -11.09 10.17
C VAL A 195 -12.02 -9.88 10.89
N TRP A 196 -12.49 -8.67 10.60
CA TRP A 196 -12.00 -7.46 11.25
C TRP A 196 -12.21 -7.49 12.77
N GLU A 197 -13.37 -7.96 13.24
CA GLU A 197 -13.67 -8.12 14.67
C GLU A 197 -12.76 -9.18 15.33
N CYS A 198 -12.47 -10.28 14.64
CA CYS A 198 -11.49 -11.26 15.13
C CYS A 198 -10.10 -10.64 15.26
N LEU A 199 -9.67 -9.85 14.27
CA LEU A 199 -8.37 -9.15 14.29
C LEU A 199 -8.31 -8.10 15.39
N GLN A 200 -9.42 -7.40 15.67
CA GLN A 200 -9.54 -6.47 16.78
C GLN A 200 -9.36 -7.18 18.12
N ASN A 201 -10.02 -8.32 18.34
CA ASN A 201 -9.87 -9.10 19.56
C ASN A 201 -8.46 -9.69 19.73
N LEU A 202 -7.73 -9.88 18.63
CA LEU A 202 -6.33 -10.30 18.63
C LEU A 202 -5.33 -9.12 18.71
N ASN A 203 -5.81 -7.88 18.81
CA ASN A 203 -5.01 -6.65 18.82
C ASN A 203 -4.06 -6.52 17.60
N ALA A 204 -4.55 -6.89 16.42
CA ALA A 204 -3.76 -6.95 15.19
C ALA A 204 -4.03 -5.76 14.26
N GLU A 205 -3.69 -4.55 14.69
CA GLU A 205 -4.02 -3.28 14.00
C GLU A 205 -3.57 -3.24 12.54
N LEU A 206 -2.34 -3.68 12.23
CA LEU A 206 -1.85 -3.71 10.85
C LEU A 206 -2.68 -4.64 9.96
N ALA A 207 -3.14 -5.77 10.50
CA ALA A 207 -3.98 -6.72 9.77
C ALA A 207 -5.39 -6.16 9.56
N MET A 208 -5.94 -5.44 10.55
CA MET A 208 -7.20 -4.72 10.41
C MET A 208 -7.11 -3.69 9.28
N ARG A 209 -6.02 -2.90 9.24
CA ARG A 209 -5.78 -1.90 8.19
C ARG A 209 -5.74 -2.51 6.79
N GLU A 210 -5.11 -3.68 6.62
CA GLU A 210 -5.13 -4.39 5.33
C GLU A 210 -6.55 -4.74 4.88
N VAL A 211 -7.40 -5.23 5.79
CA VAL A 211 -8.80 -5.55 5.46
C VAL A 211 -9.57 -4.29 5.11
N GLU A 212 -9.42 -3.22 5.89
CA GLU A 212 -10.09 -1.94 5.68
C GLU A 212 -9.72 -1.33 4.33
N ILE A 213 -8.43 -1.15 4.03
CA ILE A 213 -7.97 -0.50 2.78
C ILE A 213 -8.45 -1.26 1.55
N HIS A 214 -8.29 -2.59 1.52
CA HIS A 214 -8.70 -3.37 0.34
C HIS A 214 -10.21 -3.32 0.14
N PHE A 215 -10.98 -3.33 1.23
CA PHE A 215 -12.43 -3.26 1.13
C PHE A 215 -12.91 -1.87 0.74
N ALA A 216 -12.24 -0.83 1.22
CA ALA A 216 -12.41 0.55 0.76
C ALA A 216 -12.26 0.63 -0.77
N LEU A 217 -11.13 0.17 -1.31
CA LEU A 217 -10.87 0.22 -2.75
C LEU A 217 -11.93 -0.52 -3.57
N LEU A 218 -12.47 -1.63 -3.05
CA LEU A 218 -13.60 -2.33 -3.69
C LEU A 218 -14.85 -1.45 -3.77
N VAL A 219 -15.26 -0.86 -2.64
CA VAL A 219 -16.48 -0.05 -2.55
C VAL A 219 -16.35 1.22 -3.40
N GLN A 220 -15.16 1.83 -3.46
CA GLN A 220 -14.87 2.95 -4.35
C GLN A 220 -15.04 2.56 -5.82
N ARG A 221 -14.54 1.38 -6.21
CA ARG A 221 -14.61 0.90 -7.59
C ARG A 221 -16.03 0.49 -8.00
N LEU A 222 -16.85 0.04 -7.04
CA LEU A 222 -18.20 -0.47 -7.27
C LEU A 222 -19.23 0.28 -6.40
N PRO A 223 -19.60 1.53 -6.75
CA PRO A 223 -20.59 2.29 -6.00
C PRO A 223 -21.94 1.56 -5.95
N GLY A 224 -22.61 1.59 -4.80
CA GLY A 224 -23.91 0.93 -4.63
C GLY A 224 -23.84 -0.57 -4.34
N ILE A 225 -22.64 -1.16 -4.24
CA ILE A 225 -22.47 -2.61 -4.02
C ILE A 225 -22.92 -3.06 -2.62
N VAL A 226 -22.86 -2.17 -1.63
CA VAL A 226 -23.13 -2.46 -0.23
C VAL A 226 -24.64 -2.59 0.03
N GLU A 227 -25.46 -1.96 -0.81
CA GLU A 227 -26.92 -1.94 -0.74
C GLU A 227 -27.57 -3.18 -1.37
N LEU A 228 -26.80 -4.00 -2.10
CA LEU A 228 -27.31 -5.17 -2.79
C LEU A 228 -27.69 -6.32 -1.84
N ARG A 229 -28.52 -7.21 -2.37
CA ARG A 229 -29.04 -8.38 -1.67
C ARG A 229 -28.82 -9.66 -2.49
N PHE A 230 -28.63 -10.77 -1.78
CA PHE A 230 -28.62 -12.11 -2.36
C PHE A 230 -30.03 -12.53 -2.82
N HIS A 231 -30.09 -13.61 -3.59
CA HIS A 231 -31.32 -14.16 -4.16
C HIS A 231 -32.44 -14.51 -3.15
N ASP A 232 -32.07 -14.73 -1.89
CA ASP A 232 -32.97 -15.03 -0.76
C ASP A 232 -33.41 -13.76 0.00
N GLY A 233 -32.99 -12.58 -0.47
CA GLY A 233 -33.30 -11.28 0.11
C GLY A 233 -32.36 -10.86 1.25
N ALA A 234 -31.42 -11.72 1.65
CA ALA A 234 -30.40 -11.38 2.64
C ALA A 234 -29.47 -10.28 2.08
N PRO A 235 -29.15 -9.22 2.83
CA PRO A 235 -28.27 -8.16 2.35
C PRO A 235 -26.82 -8.68 2.21
N PHE A 236 -26.04 -8.08 1.31
CA PHE A 236 -24.60 -8.33 1.24
C PHE A 236 -23.88 -7.82 2.50
N ALA A 237 -24.34 -6.68 3.01
CA ALA A 237 -23.92 -6.08 4.27
C ALA A 237 -25.13 -5.80 5.16
N ASP A 238 -25.18 -6.43 6.33
CA ASP A 238 -26.17 -6.14 7.37
C ASP A 238 -26.01 -4.70 7.94
N PRO A 239 -26.96 -4.19 8.76
CA PRO A 239 -26.86 -2.85 9.33
C PRO A 239 -25.57 -2.60 10.13
N SER A 240 -25.04 -3.59 10.84
CA SER A 240 -23.81 -3.49 11.61
C SER A 240 -22.58 -3.43 10.70
N THR A 241 -22.59 -4.19 9.61
CA THR A 241 -21.57 -4.16 8.56
C THR A 241 -21.56 -2.82 7.85
N ARG A 242 -22.73 -2.23 7.56
CA ARG A 242 -22.81 -0.87 7.01
C ARG A 242 -22.26 0.18 7.98
N ALA A 243 -22.57 0.07 9.27
CA ALA A 243 -22.02 0.97 10.28
C ALA A 243 -20.49 0.86 10.39
N TRP A 244 -19.95 -0.36 10.37
CA TRP A 244 -18.51 -0.61 10.32
C TRP A 244 -17.86 -0.04 9.05
N ILE A 245 -18.49 -0.22 7.88
CA ILE A 245 -18.00 0.36 6.62
C ILE A 245 -17.89 1.87 6.74
N ALA A 246 -18.94 2.54 7.21
CA ALA A 246 -18.94 4.00 7.37
C ALA A 246 -17.89 4.48 8.37
N ALA A 247 -17.70 3.78 9.49
CA ALA A 247 -16.81 4.21 10.57
C ALA A 247 -15.33 3.87 10.36
N ASN A 248 -15.03 2.74 9.72
CA ASN A 248 -13.67 2.18 9.68
C ASN A 248 -13.11 2.01 8.27
N VAL A 249 -13.96 1.90 7.24
CA VAL A 249 -13.53 1.60 5.86
C VAL A 249 -13.56 2.87 5.01
N MET A 250 -14.69 3.58 4.97
CA MET A 250 -14.84 4.82 4.20
C MET A 250 -13.82 5.93 4.54
N PRO A 251 -13.34 6.10 5.79
CA PRO A 251 -12.31 7.10 6.10
C PRO A 251 -10.98 6.90 5.36
N HIS A 252 -10.76 5.74 4.72
CA HIS A 252 -9.57 5.50 3.90
C HIS A 252 -9.73 5.92 2.45
N LEU A 253 -10.98 6.06 1.99
CA LEU A 253 -11.34 6.50 0.63
C LEU A 253 -11.57 7.99 0.54
N GLN A 254 -11.84 8.61 1.68
CA GLN A 254 -11.70 10.04 1.81
C GLN A 254 -10.26 10.33 1.42
N SER A 255 -10.09 10.77 0.16
CA SER A 255 -8.93 11.55 -0.23
C SER A 255 -8.74 12.56 0.90
N ALA A 256 -7.50 12.89 1.19
CA ALA A 256 -7.25 14.13 1.87
C ALA A 256 -7.84 15.28 1.02
N SER A 257 -9.15 15.56 1.09
CA SER A 257 -9.54 16.81 1.72
C SER A 257 -8.88 16.71 3.08
N ALA A 258 -7.64 17.17 3.10
CA ALA A 258 -6.79 17.01 4.24
C ALA A 258 -7.58 17.56 5.44
N PRO A 259 -7.39 17.06 6.67
CA PRO A 259 -7.16 18.07 7.69
C PRO A 259 -5.98 18.85 7.10
N ARG A 260 -6.21 20.07 6.60
CA ARG A 260 -5.15 20.89 6.01
C ARG A 260 -4.12 21.11 7.10
N LYS A 261 -3.20 20.15 7.20
CA LYS A 261 -1.88 20.33 7.74
C LYS A 261 -1.30 21.37 6.81
N VAL A 262 -1.39 22.60 7.28
CA VAL A 262 -0.52 23.69 6.88
C VAL A 262 0.84 23.05 6.68
N GLU A 263 1.26 22.93 5.43
CA GLU A 263 2.68 22.83 5.09
C GLU A 263 3.28 24.18 5.50
N SER A 264 3.43 24.36 6.82
CA SER A 264 4.51 25.17 7.34
C SER A 264 5.74 24.30 7.16
N GLU A 265 6.52 24.66 6.14
CA GLU A 265 7.93 24.34 6.05
C GLU A 265 8.52 24.24 7.47
N ASN A 266 8.90 23.01 7.85
CA ASN A 266 9.69 22.55 8.99
C ASN A 266 9.11 21.25 9.55
N VAL A 267 9.41 20.17 8.82
CA VAL A 267 9.44 18.80 9.33
C VAL A 267 10.35 18.78 10.57
N GLU A 268 9.76 18.85 11.78
CA GLU A 268 10.26 18.19 13.01
C GLU A 268 9.48 18.53 14.30
N THR A 269 8.45 19.39 14.30
CA THR A 269 7.67 19.60 15.54
C THR A 269 6.22 19.93 15.25
N GLN A 270 5.28 19.03 15.57
CA GLN A 270 3.85 19.38 15.62
C GLN A 270 3.68 20.66 16.47
N PRO A 271 2.83 21.61 16.05
CA PRO A 271 2.68 22.87 16.75
C PRO A 271 2.17 22.65 18.18
N ALA A 272 2.61 23.52 19.11
CA ALA A 272 2.38 23.35 20.54
C ALA A 272 0.89 23.25 20.92
N TRP A 273 0.01 23.92 20.18
CA TRP A 273 -1.44 23.89 20.41
C TRP A 273 -2.10 22.57 19.99
N GLU A 274 -1.58 21.87 18.97
CA GLU A 274 -2.08 20.55 18.57
C GLU A 274 -1.66 19.49 19.58
N LYS A 275 -0.38 19.49 19.99
CA LYS A 275 0.13 18.60 21.03
C LYS A 275 -0.65 18.77 22.34
N ALA A 276 -0.85 20.02 22.78
CA ALA A 276 -1.58 20.30 23.99
C ALA A 276 -3.07 19.90 23.88
N LEU A 277 -3.68 20.01 22.70
CA LEU A 277 -5.05 19.53 22.49
C LEU A 277 -5.12 18.01 22.67
N GLU A 278 -4.20 17.26 22.04
CA GLU A 278 -4.11 15.79 22.15
C GLU A 278 -3.88 15.32 23.59
N GLU A 279 -2.99 15.98 24.34
CA GLU A 279 -2.70 15.69 25.76
C GLU A 279 -3.90 15.94 26.67
N VAL A 280 -4.77 16.88 26.31
CA VAL A 280 -5.93 17.28 27.10
C VAL A 280 -7.15 16.39 26.83
N LEU A 281 -7.21 15.69 25.69
CA LEU A 281 -8.29 14.72 25.40
C LEU A 281 -8.45 13.60 26.44
N PRO A 282 -7.40 12.93 26.93
CA PRO A 282 -7.53 11.94 28.00
C PRO A 282 -7.92 12.59 29.35
N LEU A 283 -7.48 13.83 29.62
CA LEU A 283 -7.85 14.58 30.82
C LEU A 283 -9.34 14.94 30.83
N LEU A 284 -9.89 15.32 29.67
CA LEU A 284 -11.32 15.59 29.51
C LEU A 284 -12.19 14.39 29.94
N ARG A 285 -11.74 13.16 29.65
CA ARG A 285 -12.45 11.93 30.01
C ARG A 285 -12.36 11.59 31.50
N LYS A 286 -11.28 11.99 32.18
CA LYS A 286 -10.99 11.62 33.58
C LYS A 286 -11.42 12.69 34.60
N GLU A 287 -11.13 13.96 34.33
CA GLU A 287 -11.25 15.05 35.30
C GLU A 287 -12.26 16.15 34.87
N GLY A 288 -12.81 16.03 33.66
CA GLY A 288 -13.84 16.92 33.13
C GLY A 288 -13.29 18.17 32.42
N LEU A 289 -14.20 19.03 31.95
CA LEU A 289 -13.88 20.13 31.03
C LEU A 289 -13.06 21.27 31.67
N LYS A 290 -13.25 21.55 32.96
CA LYS A 290 -12.59 22.67 33.65
C LYS A 290 -11.05 22.53 33.68
N PRO A 291 -10.46 21.41 34.15
CA PRO A 291 -9.01 21.24 34.15
C PRO A 291 -8.44 21.21 32.74
N ALA A 292 -9.14 20.55 31.81
CA ALA A 292 -8.78 20.52 30.39
C ALA A 292 -8.65 21.94 29.76
N VAL A 293 -9.61 22.82 30.05
CA VAL A 293 -9.57 24.23 29.61
C VAL A 293 -8.46 25.02 30.30
N GLN A 294 -8.13 24.72 31.57
CA GLN A 294 -7.05 25.42 32.27
C GLN A 294 -5.68 25.13 31.64
N THR A 295 -5.40 23.89 31.28
CA THR A 295 -4.16 23.52 30.59
C THR A 295 -4.01 24.24 29.25
N LEU A 296 -5.06 24.26 28.42
CA LEU A 296 -5.03 25.00 27.15
C LEU A 296 -4.95 26.52 27.35
N LYS A 297 -5.55 27.07 28.40
CA LYS A 297 -5.43 28.50 28.74
C LYS A 297 -4.03 28.88 29.20
N GLN A 298 -3.30 27.99 29.87
CA GLN A 298 -1.89 28.21 30.19
C GLN A 298 -1.05 28.29 28.90
N GLY A 299 -1.30 27.39 27.95
CA GLY A 299 -0.69 27.44 26.61
C GLY A 299 -0.99 28.74 25.86
N LEU A 300 -2.23 29.23 25.93
CA LEU A 300 -2.63 30.52 25.35
C LEU A 300 -1.89 31.71 25.98
N GLN A 301 -1.59 31.67 27.29
CA GLN A 301 -0.85 32.73 27.98
C GLN A 301 0.63 32.76 27.57
N SER A 302 1.21 31.59 27.24
CA SER A 302 2.56 31.49 26.69
C SER A 302 2.68 31.80 25.19
N ALA A 303 1.55 32.01 24.49
CA ALA A 303 1.55 32.22 23.05
C ALA A 303 2.10 33.60 22.65
N HIS A 304 2.99 33.60 21.66
CA HIS A 304 3.64 34.80 21.14
C HIS A 304 3.12 35.09 19.72
N GLY A 305 2.48 36.26 19.54
CA GLY A 305 1.94 36.69 18.25
C GLY A 305 0.45 36.39 18.04
N GLY A 306 -0.15 37.04 17.03
CA GLY A 306 -1.59 36.96 16.74
C GLY A 306 -2.02 35.59 16.21
N ARG A 307 -1.20 34.98 15.33
CA ARG A 307 -1.46 33.67 14.73
C ARG A 307 -1.50 32.55 15.77
N GLU A 308 -0.50 32.47 16.64
CA GLU A 308 -0.47 31.44 17.69
C GLU A 308 -1.67 31.57 18.63
N ARG A 309 -1.98 32.81 19.07
CA ARG A 309 -3.15 33.07 19.94
C ARG A 309 -4.45 32.63 19.28
N PHE A 310 -4.60 32.86 17.97
CA PHE A 310 -5.76 32.39 17.21
C PHE A 310 -5.88 30.87 17.27
N PHE A 311 -4.80 30.13 16.97
CA PHE A 311 -4.83 28.66 17.01
C PHE A 311 -5.07 28.09 18.40
N TRP A 312 -4.54 28.71 19.46
CA TRP A 312 -4.85 28.33 20.84
C TRP A 312 -6.32 28.55 21.20
N GLN A 313 -6.92 29.65 20.75
CA GLN A 313 -8.36 29.91 20.93
C GLN A 313 -9.22 28.94 20.10
N PHE A 314 -8.77 28.58 18.90
CA PHE A 314 -9.44 27.58 18.07
C PHE A 314 -9.36 26.17 18.68
N ALA A 315 -8.20 25.80 19.25
CA ALA A 315 -8.05 24.55 20.00
C ALA A 315 -8.99 24.49 21.23
N LEU A 316 -9.16 25.60 21.95
CA LEU A 316 -10.15 25.71 23.02
C LEU A 316 -11.59 25.52 22.52
N ALA A 317 -11.94 26.08 21.37
CA ALA A 317 -13.26 25.90 20.77
C ALA A 317 -13.51 24.43 20.36
N ARG A 318 -12.51 23.78 19.76
CA ARG A 318 -12.55 22.34 19.43
C ARG A 318 -12.71 21.47 20.67
N LEU A 319 -12.01 21.78 21.76
CA LEU A 319 -12.17 21.08 23.03
C LEU A 319 -13.61 21.20 23.57
N CYS A 320 -14.19 22.40 23.53
CA CYS A 320 -15.58 22.64 23.95
C CYS A 320 -16.58 21.85 23.09
N PHE A 321 -16.33 21.74 21.79
CA PHE A 321 -17.13 20.92 20.87
C PHE A 321 -17.05 19.43 21.24
N MET A 322 -15.85 18.90 21.45
CA MET A 322 -15.65 17.49 21.85
C MET A 322 -16.27 17.17 23.22
N ALA A 323 -16.34 18.16 24.11
CA ALA A 323 -17.00 18.07 25.41
C ALA A 323 -18.54 18.24 25.36
N LYS A 324 -19.14 18.31 24.17
CA LYS A 324 -20.58 18.50 23.94
C LYS A 324 -21.14 19.81 24.51
N LYS A 325 -20.30 20.83 24.74
CA LYS A 325 -20.71 22.17 25.18
C LYS A 325 -20.86 23.09 23.97
N TYR A 326 -21.82 22.76 23.11
CA TYR A 326 -22.00 23.41 21.80
C TYR A 326 -22.32 24.91 21.89
N GLU A 327 -23.05 25.36 22.92
CA GLU A 327 -23.34 26.79 23.12
C GLU A 327 -22.05 27.60 23.37
N LEU A 328 -21.15 27.04 24.18
CA LEU A 328 -19.87 27.69 24.50
C LEU A 328 -18.92 27.66 23.30
N ALA A 329 -18.88 26.53 22.58
CA ALA A 329 -18.11 26.40 21.36
C ALA A 329 -18.58 27.38 20.28
N LYS A 330 -19.90 27.53 20.09
CA LYS A 330 -20.50 28.47 19.15
C LYS A 330 -20.05 29.91 19.42
N ASN A 331 -20.21 30.41 20.64
CA ASN A 331 -19.81 31.79 20.98
C ASN A 331 -18.32 32.06 20.71
N GLN A 332 -17.46 31.09 21.04
CA GLN A 332 -16.03 31.21 20.79
C GLN A 332 -15.70 31.19 19.29
N LEU A 333 -16.38 30.35 18.51
CA LEU A 333 -16.20 30.25 17.06
C LEU A 333 -16.75 31.48 16.33
N GLU A 334 -17.85 32.09 16.80
CA GLU A 334 -18.37 33.34 16.24
C GLU A 334 -17.38 34.49 16.42
N THR A 335 -16.71 34.56 17.58
CA THR A 335 -15.66 35.56 17.83
C THR A 335 -14.44 35.34 16.90
N LEU A 336 -14.07 34.07 16.68
CA LEU A 336 -12.97 33.72 15.77
C LEU A 336 -13.32 34.02 14.30
N ASP A 337 -14.55 33.72 13.88
CA ASP A 337 -15.06 34.04 12.55
C ASP A 337 -15.09 35.56 12.30
N GLN A 338 -15.55 36.35 13.27
CA GLN A 338 -15.50 37.81 13.15
C GLN A 338 -14.06 38.33 13.03
N THR A 339 -13.14 37.77 13.81
CA THR A 339 -11.72 38.13 13.74
C THR A 339 -11.11 37.80 12.37
N LEU A 340 -11.50 36.68 11.76
CA LEU A 340 -11.08 36.30 10.40
C LEU A 340 -11.65 37.24 9.32
N GLN A 341 -12.89 37.71 9.50
CA GLN A 341 -13.50 38.68 8.61
C GLN A 341 -12.83 40.05 8.71
N ASP A 342 -12.63 40.56 9.92
CA ASP A 342 -12.07 41.89 10.17
C ASP A 342 -10.61 42.00 9.73
N SER A 343 -9.84 40.91 9.84
CA SER A 343 -8.43 40.86 9.45
C SER A 343 -8.20 40.66 7.96
N GLY A 344 -9.25 40.35 7.18
CA GLY A 344 -9.13 40.01 5.76
C GLY A 344 -8.33 38.71 5.50
N LEU A 345 -8.05 37.91 6.54
CA LEU A 345 -7.29 36.66 6.44
C LEU A 345 -7.97 35.65 5.51
N HIS A 346 -9.26 35.79 5.30
CA HIS A 346 -10.04 34.96 4.40
C HIS A 346 -9.51 34.95 2.95
N ALA A 347 -8.89 36.05 2.49
CA ALA A 347 -8.28 36.11 1.16
C ALA A 347 -6.87 35.47 1.08
N TRP A 348 -6.20 35.30 2.23
CA TRP A 348 -4.82 34.80 2.32
C TRP A 348 -4.73 33.35 2.80
N GLU A 349 -5.64 32.92 3.67
CA GLU A 349 -5.78 31.53 4.17
C GLU A 349 -7.28 31.14 4.19
N PRO A 350 -7.90 30.86 3.02
CA PRO A 350 -9.33 30.50 2.94
C PRO A 350 -9.65 29.23 3.74
N ASP A 351 -8.64 28.38 3.89
CA ASP A 351 -8.63 27.09 4.53
C ASP A 351 -8.96 27.16 6.02
N LEU A 352 -8.35 28.11 6.72
CA LEU A 352 -8.58 28.36 8.13
C LEU A 352 -10.01 28.87 8.37
N ALA A 353 -10.50 29.70 7.45
CA ALA A 353 -11.88 30.18 7.49
C ALA A 353 -12.87 29.05 7.26
N LEU A 354 -12.59 28.12 6.33
CA LEU A 354 -13.40 26.93 6.12
C LEU A 354 -13.46 26.06 7.38
N GLU A 355 -12.34 25.76 8.02
CA GLU A 355 -12.33 24.93 9.25
C GLU A 355 -13.18 25.53 10.37
N VAL A 356 -13.08 26.85 10.58
CA VAL A 356 -13.89 27.56 11.58
C VAL A 356 -15.37 27.53 11.20
N LEU A 357 -15.71 27.77 9.93
CA LEU A 357 -17.10 27.77 9.46
C LEU A 357 -17.74 26.38 9.50
N HIS A 358 -17.01 25.31 9.15
CA HIS A 358 -17.50 23.93 9.24
C HIS A 358 -17.78 23.52 10.68
N LEU A 359 -16.87 23.85 11.60
CA LEU A 359 -17.06 23.54 13.02
C LEU A 359 -18.23 24.36 13.61
N LEU A 360 -18.37 25.62 13.19
CA LEU A 360 -19.48 26.49 13.62
C LEU A 360 -20.82 26.01 13.06
N HIS A 361 -20.87 25.59 11.79
CA HIS A 361 -22.05 24.96 11.18
C HIS A 361 -22.46 23.70 11.95
N SER A 362 -21.49 22.81 12.20
CA SER A 362 -21.70 21.58 12.99
C SER A 362 -22.24 21.87 14.41
N CYS A 363 -21.74 22.92 15.07
CA CYS A 363 -22.29 23.37 16.35
C CYS A 363 -23.76 23.79 16.23
N CYS A 364 -24.13 24.51 15.17
CA CYS A 364 -25.49 24.99 14.94
C CYS A 364 -26.47 23.86 14.60
N GLU A 365 -26.01 22.76 14.00
CA GLU A 365 -26.85 21.57 13.77
C GLU A 365 -27.19 20.83 15.06
N LEU A 366 -26.21 20.73 15.97
CA LEU A 366 -26.33 19.98 17.23
C LEU A 366 -27.02 20.77 18.35
N LEU A 367 -27.28 22.06 18.16
CA LEU A 367 -28.00 22.92 19.10
C LEU A 367 -29.52 22.88 18.90
N PRO A 368 -30.32 23.17 19.96
CA PRO A 368 -31.76 23.35 19.83
C PRO A 368 -32.10 24.42 18.78
N GLN A 369 -33.00 24.07 17.85
CA GLN A 369 -33.30 24.87 16.65
C GLN A 369 -34.19 26.09 16.97
N ASN A 370 -33.61 27.10 17.60
CA ASN A 370 -34.20 28.42 17.79
C ASN A 370 -34.12 29.25 16.50
N HIS A 371 -35.01 30.24 16.32
CA HIS A 371 -35.03 31.12 15.14
C HIS A 371 -33.66 31.73 14.85
N ALA A 372 -33.01 32.29 15.89
CA ALA A 372 -31.67 32.89 15.78
C ALA A 372 -30.56 31.88 15.40
N VAL A 373 -30.71 30.59 15.74
CA VAL A 373 -29.75 29.55 15.36
C VAL A 373 -29.93 29.15 13.90
N ARG A 374 -31.17 29.11 13.41
CA ARG A 374 -31.48 28.81 12.00
C ARG A 374 -31.01 29.91 11.06
N GLU A 375 -31.30 31.16 11.37
CA GLU A 375 -30.82 32.30 10.55
C GLU A 375 -29.30 32.31 10.46
N ARG A 376 -28.62 32.05 11.59
CA ARG A 376 -27.17 31.97 11.62
C ARG A 376 -26.62 30.76 10.85
N LYS A 377 -27.28 29.61 10.95
CA LYS A 377 -26.94 28.42 10.15
C LYS A 377 -27.03 28.71 8.66
N GLU A 378 -28.11 29.34 8.21
CA GLU A 378 -28.32 29.70 6.80
C GLU A 378 -27.31 30.73 6.30
N GLU A 379 -26.90 31.69 7.15
CA GLU A 379 -25.83 32.63 6.84
C GLU A 379 -24.47 31.93 6.69
N ILE A 380 -24.12 31.03 7.63
CA ILE A 380 -22.89 30.24 7.58
C ILE A 380 -22.89 29.33 6.35
N TYR A 381 -24.01 28.67 6.07
CA TYR A 381 -24.15 27.79 4.91
C TYR A 381 -23.95 28.57 3.60
N ARG A 382 -24.58 29.75 3.46
CA ARG A 382 -24.37 30.63 2.29
C ARG A 382 -22.90 31.02 2.12
N ARG A 383 -22.20 31.27 3.23
CA ARG A 383 -20.76 31.60 3.19
C ARG A 383 -19.92 30.38 2.83
N LEU A 384 -20.20 29.20 3.40
CA LEU A 384 -19.54 27.95 3.00
C LEU A 384 -19.70 27.69 1.50
N CYS A 385 -20.92 27.86 0.95
CA CYS A 385 -21.19 27.70 -0.49
C CYS A 385 -20.39 28.65 -1.38
N HIS A 386 -20.02 29.84 -0.88
CA HIS A 386 -19.24 30.81 -1.64
C HIS A 386 -17.74 30.47 -1.66
N LEU A 387 -17.27 29.77 -0.63
CA LEU A 387 -15.85 29.46 -0.41
C LEU A 387 -15.46 28.07 -0.88
N ASP A 388 -16.44 27.17 -0.89
CA ASP A 388 -16.30 25.81 -1.34
C ASP A 388 -17.57 25.36 -2.06
N LEU A 389 -17.51 25.31 -3.39
CA LEU A 389 -18.60 24.83 -4.25
C LEU A 389 -18.76 23.31 -4.17
N GLU A 390 -17.76 22.58 -3.67
CA GLU A 390 -17.82 21.12 -3.55
C GLU A 390 -18.75 20.68 -2.40
N VAL A 391 -18.87 21.49 -1.34
CA VAL A 391 -19.78 21.25 -0.19
C VAL A 391 -21.28 21.33 -0.57
N VAL A 392 -21.61 21.92 -1.72
CA VAL A 392 -23.00 22.05 -2.23
C VAL A 392 -23.40 20.84 -3.10
N LEU A 393 -22.43 20.01 -3.50
CA LEU A 393 -22.64 18.90 -4.42
C LEU A 393 -22.77 17.53 -3.72
N GLU A 394 -22.56 17.47 -2.39
CA GLU A 394 -22.94 16.34 -1.52
C GLU A 394 -24.36 16.54 -0.93
#